data_AF-A0A8X6MQY9-F1
#
_entry.id   AF-A0A8X6MQY9-F1
#
_cell.length_a   1.000
_cell.length_b   1.000
_cell.length_c   1.000
_cell.angle_alpha   90.00
_cell.angle_beta   90.00
_cell.angle_gamma   90.00
#
_symmetry.space_group_name_H-M   'P 1'
#
loop_
_entity.id
_entity.type
_entity.pdbx_description
1 polymer ?
#
loop_
_entity_poly.entity_id
_entity_poly.type
_entity_poly.pdbx_seq_one_letter_code
_entity_poly.pdbx_strand_id
1 'polypeptide(L)'
;MTQLSKESSYGVHSISREHNFLQTNAIYEKIFSKYDYTSIMHYGSYAFSMNPGLLKTMEAKDGTALKEPYDKPGLNKLDIKRVNKMYECQ
;
A
#
# COMPACT_ATOMS: atom_id res chain seq x y z
N MET A 1 56.24 -10.01 -2.58
CA MET A 1 55.11 -10.95 -2.42
C MET A 1 53.92 -10.42 -3.20
N THR A 2 53.75 -10.93 -4.42
CA THR A 2 52.50 -11.01 -5.19
C THR A 2 51.46 -11.78 -4.34
N GLN A 3 50.16 -11.52 -4.27
CA GLN A 3 49.06 -11.31 -5.24
C GLN A 3 47.93 -10.51 -4.53
N LEU A 4 47.18 -9.58 -5.15
CA LEU A 4 46.13 -9.68 -6.19
C LEU A 4 44.78 -10.28 -5.74
N SER A 5 43.72 -9.47 -5.94
CA SER A 5 42.31 -9.84 -6.27
C SER A 5 41.44 -10.54 -5.19
N LYS A 6 40.14 -10.28 -5.00
CA LYS A 6 39.07 -9.71 -5.84
C LYS A 6 37.75 -9.62 -5.04
N GLU A 7 36.88 -8.68 -5.43
CA GLU A 7 35.40 -8.76 -5.51
C GLU A 7 34.59 -9.07 -4.23
N SER A 8 33.32 -8.72 -4.03
CA SER A 8 32.31 -7.84 -4.62
C SER A 8 31.07 -8.12 -3.76
N SER A 9 30.38 -7.11 -3.28
CA SER A 9 28.94 -7.19 -3.04
C SER A 9 28.41 -5.78 -2.80
N TYR A 10 28.04 -5.12 -3.91
CA TYR A 10 27.05 -4.05 -3.90
C TYR A 10 25.77 -4.58 -3.23
N GLY A 11 25.68 -4.42 -1.90
CA GLY A 11 24.43 -4.57 -1.18
C GLY A 11 23.57 -3.37 -1.55
N VAL A 12 22.50 -3.61 -2.33
CA VAL A 12 21.46 -2.64 -2.61
C VAL A 12 21.04 -2.03 -1.28
N HIS A 13 21.38 -0.76 -1.04
CA HIS A 13 20.86 -0.01 0.09
C HIS A 13 19.37 0.18 -0.22
N SER A 14 18.53 -0.78 0.19
CA SER A 14 17.09 -0.66 0.08
C SER A 14 16.70 0.57 0.90
N ILE A 15 16.25 1.62 0.23
CA ILE A 15 15.67 2.76 0.91
C ILE A 15 14.47 2.22 1.67
N SER A 16 14.47 2.43 2.99
CA SER A 16 13.37 2.14 3.89
C SER A 16 12.04 2.63 3.29
N ARG A 17 11.06 1.72 3.12
CA ARG A 17 9.72 2.01 2.54
C ARG A 17 8.61 2.09 3.60
N GLU A 18 8.98 2.05 4.87
CA GLU A 18 8.13 2.16 6.05
C GLU A 18 7.34 3.48 6.04
N HIS A 19 7.89 4.54 5.46
CA HIS A 19 7.23 5.83 5.31
C HIS A 19 5.89 5.76 4.54
N ASN A 20 5.68 4.73 3.70
CA ASN A 20 4.42 4.53 2.97
C ASN A 20 3.26 4.05 3.87
N PHE A 21 3.56 3.62 5.11
CA PHE A 21 2.58 3.13 6.08
C PHE A 21 2.28 4.15 7.19
N LEU A 22 2.88 5.34 7.12
CA LEU A 22 2.56 6.43 8.03
C LEU A 22 1.11 6.87 7.83
N GLN A 23 0.37 6.96 8.94
CA GLN A 23 -0.99 7.44 8.92
C GLN A 23 -1.04 8.90 8.46
N THR A 24 -2.05 9.25 7.66
CA THR A 24 -2.35 10.65 7.37
C THR A 24 -2.68 11.38 8.67
N ASN A 25 -2.22 12.62 8.80
CA ASN A 25 -2.58 13.44 9.95
C ASN A 25 -4.09 13.71 9.93
N ALA A 26 -4.75 13.43 11.06
CA ALA A 26 -6.21 13.54 11.21
C ALA A 26 -6.77 14.92 10.82
N ILE A 27 -5.99 16.01 10.95
CA ILE A 27 -6.45 17.35 10.55
C ILE A 27 -6.69 17.49 9.05
N TYR A 28 -6.08 16.63 8.24
CA TYR A 28 -6.22 16.61 6.78
C TYR A 28 -7.17 15.52 6.29
N GLU A 29 -7.73 14.70 7.20
CA GLU A 29 -8.58 13.59 6.82
C GLU A 29 -10.06 13.97 6.84
N LYS A 30 -10.74 13.84 5.70
CA LYS A 30 -12.20 13.90 5.61
C LYS A 30 -12.78 12.48 5.58
N ILE A 31 -13.57 12.14 6.60
CA ILE A 31 -14.20 10.82 6.76
C ILE A 31 -15.66 10.88 6.30
N PHE A 32 -15.96 10.23 5.18
CA PHE A 32 -17.32 10.18 4.59
C PHE A 32 -17.94 8.78 4.59
N SER A 33 -17.16 7.76 4.96
CA SER A 33 -17.56 6.35 4.99
C SER A 33 -16.75 5.59 6.03
N LYS A 34 -17.19 4.37 6.34
CA LYS A 34 -16.36 3.39 7.07
C LYS A 34 -15.11 3.04 6.25
N TYR A 35 -14.10 2.49 6.93
CA TYR A 35 -12.90 1.94 6.27
C TYR A 35 -13.29 0.82 5.31
N ASP A 36 -12.68 0.80 4.14
CA ASP A 36 -13.02 -0.11 3.05
C ASP A 36 -11.78 -0.82 2.51
N TYR A 37 -11.61 -2.09 2.91
CA TYR A 37 -10.52 -2.96 2.45
C TYR A 37 -10.53 -3.22 0.94
N THR A 38 -11.68 -3.01 0.29
CA THR A 38 -11.88 -3.24 -1.15
C THR A 38 -11.79 -1.97 -1.99
N SER A 39 -11.53 -0.80 -1.38
CA SER A 39 -11.34 0.47 -2.08
C SER A 39 -10.25 0.37 -3.15
N ILE A 40 -10.44 1.08 -4.27
CA ILE A 40 -9.41 1.21 -5.32
C ILE A 40 -8.11 1.84 -4.79
N MET A 41 -8.20 2.63 -3.73
CA MET A 41 -7.06 3.32 -3.10
C MET A 41 -6.31 2.43 -2.09
N HIS A 42 -6.82 1.24 -1.78
CA HIS A 42 -6.20 0.35 -0.80
C HIS A 42 -5.14 -0.53 -1.46
N TYR A 43 -3.92 -0.52 -0.92
CA TYR A 43 -2.82 -1.40 -1.31
C TYR A 43 -3.13 -2.89 -1.07
N GLY A 44 -2.48 -3.78 -1.82
CA GLY A 44 -2.56 -5.22 -1.59
C GLY A 44 -1.73 -5.70 -0.40
N SER A 45 -1.93 -6.95 0.02
CA SER A 45 -1.27 -7.54 1.20
C SER A 45 0.26 -7.55 1.15
N TYR A 46 0.86 -7.44 -0.04
CA TYR A 46 2.31 -7.55 -0.25
C TYR A 46 2.95 -6.23 -0.69
N ALA A 47 2.20 -5.12 -0.69
CA ALA A 47 2.72 -3.82 -1.10
C ALA A 47 3.98 -3.46 -0.30
N PHE A 48 5.02 -3.04 -1.01
CA PHE A 48 6.34 -2.70 -0.47
C PHE A 48 7.09 -3.84 0.28
N SER A 49 6.62 -5.09 0.19
CA SER A 49 7.32 -6.24 0.78
C SER A 49 8.72 -6.44 0.21
N MET A 50 9.65 -6.91 1.06
CA MET A 50 10.98 -7.37 0.63
C MET A 50 10.94 -8.72 -0.09
N ASN A 51 9.87 -9.51 0.09
CA ASN A 51 9.65 -10.78 -0.59
C ASN A 51 8.15 -10.99 -0.86
N PRO A 52 7.59 -10.32 -1.89
CA PRO A 52 6.17 -10.43 -2.25
C PRO A 52 5.76 -11.88 -2.55
N GLY A 53 4.56 -12.28 -2.14
CA GLY A 53 4.07 -13.66 -2.21
C GLY A 53 4.40 -14.50 -0.98
N LEU A 54 5.47 -14.17 -0.24
CA LEU A 54 5.85 -14.86 1.00
C LEU A 54 5.61 -13.99 2.25
N LEU A 55 6.10 -12.75 2.25
CA LEU A 55 6.05 -11.86 3.42
C LEU A 55 5.00 -10.77 3.21
N LYS A 56 3.87 -10.85 3.91
CA LYS A 56 2.85 -9.79 3.87
C LYS A 56 3.29 -8.59 4.70
N THR A 57 2.90 -7.40 4.25
CA THR A 57 3.06 -6.14 4.98
C THR A 57 1.76 -5.66 5.60
N MET A 58 0.61 -6.14 5.10
CA MET A 58 -0.72 -5.78 5.61
C MET A 58 -1.67 -6.98 5.61
N GLU A 59 -2.51 -7.05 6.64
CA GLU A 59 -3.61 -8.00 6.78
C GLU A 59 -4.87 -7.29 7.28
N ALA A 60 -6.02 -7.62 6.68
CA ALA A 60 -7.30 -7.11 7.16
C ALA A 60 -7.68 -7.78 8.48
N LYS A 61 -8.18 -6.99 9.43
CA LYS A 61 -8.60 -7.51 10.75
C LYS A 61 -9.82 -8.44 10.67
N ASP A 62 -10.60 -8.35 9.61
CA ASP A 62 -11.78 -9.18 9.36
C ASP A 62 -11.51 -10.36 8.42
N GLY A 63 -10.25 -10.59 8.03
CA GLY A 63 -9.86 -11.65 7.11
C GLY A 63 -10.11 -11.35 5.62
N THR A 64 -10.59 -10.15 5.27
CA THR A 64 -10.75 -9.74 3.87
C THR A 64 -9.41 -9.83 3.12
N ALA A 65 -9.43 -10.44 1.93
CA ALA A 65 -8.26 -10.49 1.07
C ALA A 65 -7.93 -9.10 0.49
N LEU A 66 -6.73 -8.59 0.77
CA LEU A 66 -6.26 -7.30 0.26
C LEU A 66 -5.62 -7.48 -1.11
N LYS A 67 -6.35 -7.09 -2.16
CA LYS A 67 -5.88 -7.08 -3.55
C LYS A 67 -5.20 -5.77 -3.89
N GLU A 68 -4.23 -5.81 -4.81
CA GLU A 68 -3.62 -4.60 -5.36
C GLU A 68 -4.62 -3.81 -6.22
N PRO A 69 -4.44 -2.48 -6.39
CA PRO A 69 -5.36 -1.65 -7.18
C PRO A 69 -5.61 -2.17 -8.61
N TYR A 70 -4.57 -2.71 -9.27
CA TYR A 70 -4.68 -3.23 -10.64
C TYR A 70 -5.47 -4.55 -10.76
N ASP A 71 -5.71 -5.24 -9.63
CA ASP A 71 -6.52 -6.47 -9.57
C ASP A 71 -7.99 -6.19 -9.19
N LYS A 72 -8.36 -4.92 -9.01
CA LYS A 72 -9.72 -4.49 -8.66
C LYS A 72 -10.48 -4.07 -9.92
N PRO A 73 -11.80 -4.28 -9.98
CA PRO A 73 -12.61 -3.96 -11.16
C PRO A 73 -12.79 -2.45 -11.43
N GLY A 74 -12.30 -1.58 -10.53
CA GLY A 74 -12.46 -0.13 -10.59
C GLY A 74 -13.00 0.45 -9.28
N LEU A 75 -13.60 1.63 -9.35
CA LEU A 75 -14.21 2.31 -8.20
C LEU A 75 -15.38 1.50 -7.64
N ASN A 76 -15.37 1.29 -6.32
CA ASN A 76 -16.49 0.63 -5.66
C ASN A 76 -17.54 1.66 -5.16
N LYS A 77 -18.62 1.17 -4.52
CA LYS A 77 -19.72 2.01 -4.04
C LYS A 77 -19.28 3.06 -3.01
N LEU A 78 -18.34 2.73 -2.13
CA LEU A 78 -17.87 3.66 -1.10
C LEU A 78 -16.87 4.67 -1.68
N ASP A 79 -16.04 4.27 -2.63
CA ASP A 79 -15.17 5.18 -3.40
C ASP A 79 -16.00 6.26 -4.12
N ILE A 80 -17.03 5.84 -4.88
CA ILE A 80 -17.94 6.74 -5.60
C ILE A 80 -18.64 7.68 -4.61
N LYS A 81 -19.17 7.14 -3.51
CA LYS A 81 -19.82 7.94 -2.47
C LYS A 81 -18.87 8.98 -1.89
N ARG A 82 -17.60 8.61 -1.63
CA ARG A 82 -16.60 9.51 -1.07
C ARG A 82 -16.28 10.65 -2.03
N VAL A 83 -16.06 10.35 -3.31
CA VAL A 83 -15.83 11.36 -4.36
C VAL A 83 -17.02 12.30 -4.49
N ASN A 84 -18.25 11.77 -4.61
CA ASN A 84 -19.45 12.60 -4.71
C ASN A 84 -19.63 13.51 -3.49
N LYS A 85 -19.29 13.05 -2.28
CA LYS A 85 -19.32 13.88 -1.07
C LYS A 85 -18.21 14.93 -1.02
N MET A 86 -17.03 14.64 -1.57
CA MET A 86 -15.93 15.62 -1.65
C MET A 86 -16.23 16.76 -2.61
N TYR A 87 -16.95 16.49 -3.69
CA TYR A 87 -17.23 17.44 -4.78
C TYR A 87 -18.69 17.91 -4.83
N GLU A 88 -19.49 17.59 -3.81
CA GLU A 88 -20.89 18.00 -3.70
C GLU A 88 -21.73 17.63 -4.93
N CYS A 89 -21.45 16.47 -5.52
CA CYS A 89 -22.21 15.97 -6.66
C CYS A 89 -23.64 15.60 -6.22
N GLN A 90 -24.62 16.05 -7.00
CA GLN A 90 -26.07 15.83 -6.79
C GLN A 90 -26.52 14.49 -7.36
#